data_AF-A0A6I2H2Q2-F1
#
_entry.id   AF-A0A6I2H2Q2-F1
#
_cell.length_a   1.000
_cell.length_b   1.000
_cell.length_c   1.000
_cell.angle_alpha   90.00
_cell.angle_beta   90.00
_cell.angle_gamma   90.00
#
_symmetry.space_group_name_H-M   'P 1'
#
loop_
_entity.id
_entity.type
_entity.pdbx_description
1 polymer ?
#
loop_
_entity_poly.entity_id
_entity_poly.type
_entity_poly.pdbx_seq_one_letter_code
_entity_poly.pdbx_strand_id
1 'polypeptide(L)'
;MAKDSAKDTAKDGKEPGSAPPEQYGDVVGRLEGVVAQLEAGTLSLEDSLKAFEEGIKLVRRGESLLNAAEQRIELLLSEDGKDTAVRLQTGVKPPTLPAAPRKGPPSADEDVPF
;
A
#
# COMPACT_ATOMS: atom_id res chain seq x y z
N MET A 1 33.25 31.80 -40.89
CA MET A 1 32.88 32.41 -39.59
C MET A 1 31.36 32.33 -39.46
N ALA A 2 30.81 31.30 -38.81
CA ALA A 2 30.20 31.33 -37.45
C ALA A 2 29.18 32.50 -37.32
N LYS A 3 27.84 32.35 -37.39
CA LYS A 3 26.87 31.45 -36.74
C LYS A 3 26.98 31.43 -35.21
N ASP A 4 26.63 32.55 -34.57
CA ASP A 4 26.32 32.59 -33.15
C ASP A 4 24.83 32.92 -32.96
N SER A 5 24.03 31.87 -33.11
CA SER A 5 22.69 31.79 -32.52
C SER A 5 22.86 31.41 -31.04
N ALA A 6 22.86 32.40 -30.16
CA ALA A 6 22.65 32.18 -28.73
C ALA A 6 21.16 32.35 -28.44
N LYS A 7 20.47 31.22 -28.53
CA LYS A 7 19.14 30.97 -28.01
C LYS A 7 19.22 30.99 -26.48
N ASP A 8 19.01 32.14 -25.86
CA ASP A 8 18.80 32.21 -24.41
C ASP A 8 17.38 31.76 -24.10
N THR A 9 17.25 30.43 -23.97
CA THR A 9 16.15 29.80 -23.26
C THR A 9 16.18 30.26 -21.82
N ALA A 10 15.32 31.23 -21.49
CA ALA A 10 14.85 31.41 -20.13
C ALA A 10 14.21 30.08 -19.69
N LYS A 11 14.99 29.36 -18.89
CA LYS A 11 14.66 28.12 -18.23
C LYS A 11 13.58 28.43 -17.20
N ASP A 12 12.32 28.28 -17.58
CA ASP A 12 11.21 28.14 -16.63
C ASP A 12 11.51 26.93 -15.73
N GLY A 13 12.10 27.22 -14.57
CA GLY A 13 12.21 26.31 -13.45
C GLY A 13 10.83 26.10 -12.85
N LYS A 14 10.00 25.30 -13.52
CA LYS A 14 8.85 24.68 -12.88
C LYS A 14 9.34 23.45 -12.15
N GLU A 15 9.81 23.65 -10.92
CA GLU A 15 9.91 22.55 -9.96
C GLU A 15 8.51 21.91 -9.86
N PRO A 16 8.36 20.60 -10.09
CA PRO A 16 7.06 19.96 -9.96
C PRO A 16 6.66 20.03 -8.48
N GLY A 17 5.56 20.75 -8.24
CA GLY A 17 5.06 21.08 -6.92
C GLY A 17 5.03 19.90 -5.96
N SER A 18 5.66 20.09 -4.80
CA SER A 18 5.52 19.21 -3.66
C SER A 18 4.08 19.29 -3.16
N ALA A 19 3.23 18.35 -3.61
CA ALA A 19 1.96 18.10 -2.96
C ALA A 19 2.22 17.78 -1.47
N PRO A 20 1.37 18.25 -0.55
CA PRO A 20 1.53 17.93 0.87
C PRO A 20 1.56 16.41 1.07
N PRO A 21 2.34 15.92 2.07
CA PRO A 21 2.42 14.50 2.34
C PRO A 21 1.02 13.95 2.61
N GLU A 22 0.69 12.86 1.92
CA GLU A 22 -0.57 12.14 2.05
C GLU A 22 -0.87 11.83 3.53
N GLN A 23 -2.05 12.23 4.01
CA GLN A 23 -2.45 12.07 5.41
C GLN A 23 -3.13 10.71 5.61
N TYR A 24 -3.14 10.22 6.85
CA TYR A 24 -3.80 8.95 7.18
C TYR A 24 -5.28 8.93 6.77
N GLY A 25 -5.99 10.04 6.98
CA GLY A 25 -7.40 10.17 6.57
C GLY A 25 -7.61 10.04 5.06
N ASP A 26 -6.66 10.51 4.24
CA ASP A 26 -6.73 10.38 2.78
C ASP A 26 -6.62 8.90 2.36
N VAL A 27 -5.73 8.15 3.02
CA VAL A 27 -5.53 6.72 2.77
C VAL A 27 -6.78 5.92 3.14
N VAL A 28 -7.37 6.22 4.29
CA VAL A 28 -8.61 5.57 4.73
C VAL A 28 -9.77 5.89 3.78
N GLY A 29 -9.95 7.16 3.39
CA GLY A 29 -11.01 7.53 2.47
C GLY A 29 -10.90 6.86 1.10
N ARG A 30 -9.67 6.68 0.58
CA ARG A 30 -9.45 5.89 -0.64
C ARG A 30 -9.77 4.41 -0.44
N LEU A 31 -9.38 3.84 0.70
CA LEU A 31 -9.64 2.43 1.01
C LEU A 31 -11.14 2.16 1.11
N GLU A 32 -11.90 3.04 1.74
CA GLU A 32 -13.37 2.98 1.78
C GLU A 32 -13.97 3.01 0.37
N GLY A 33 -13.44 3.85 -0.51
CA GLY A 33 -13.86 3.89 -1.92
C GLY A 33 -13.59 2.56 -2.66
N VAL A 34 -12.42 1.96 -2.45
CA VAL A 34 -12.08 0.64 -3.01
C VAL A 34 -13.01 -0.44 -2.48
N VAL A 35 -13.29 -0.45 -1.17
CA VAL A 35 -14.22 -1.41 -0.55
C VAL A 35 -15.62 -1.24 -1.14
N ALA A 36 -16.12 -0.02 -1.25
CA ALA A 36 -17.44 0.25 -1.85
C ALA A 36 -17.55 -0.26 -3.29
N GLN A 37 -16.48 -0.14 -4.09
CA GLN A 37 -16.45 -0.68 -5.46
C GLN A 37 -16.49 -2.22 -5.48
N LEU A 38 -15.76 -2.87 -4.57
CA LEU A 38 -15.76 -4.33 -4.45
C LEU A 38 -17.12 -4.85 -3.98
N GLU A 39 -17.75 -4.17 -3.01
CA GLU A 39 -19.06 -4.54 -2.46
C GLU A 39 -20.21 -4.31 -3.45
N ALA A 40 -20.07 -3.36 -4.39
CA ALA A 40 -21.06 -3.13 -5.43
C ALA A 40 -21.26 -4.36 -6.35
N GLY A 41 -20.24 -5.23 -6.48
CA GLY A 41 -20.34 -6.50 -7.19
C GLY A 41 -20.49 -6.38 -8.72
N THR A 42 -20.29 -5.20 -9.30
CA THR A 42 -20.41 -4.94 -10.74
C THR A 42 -19.09 -5.00 -11.50
N LEU A 43 -17.97 -5.23 -10.80
CA LEU A 43 -16.64 -5.28 -11.40
C LEU A 43 -16.41 -6.60 -12.14
N SER A 44 -15.64 -6.53 -13.23
CA SER A 44 -15.07 -7.72 -13.85
C SER A 44 -14.09 -8.41 -12.89
N LEU A 45 -13.71 -9.66 -13.17
CA LEU A 45 -12.70 -10.36 -12.36
C LEU A 45 -11.36 -9.60 -12.36
N GLU A 46 -10.88 -9.14 -13.52
CA GLU A 46 -9.63 -8.39 -13.61
C GLU A 46 -9.70 -7.08 -12.83
N ASP A 47 -10.83 -6.37 -12.90
CA ASP A 47 -10.97 -5.09 -12.18
C ASP A 47 -11.14 -5.31 -10.67
N SER A 48 -11.80 -6.40 -10.26
CA SER A 48 -11.87 -6.82 -8.86
C SER A 48 -10.47 -7.12 -8.29
N LEU A 49 -9.61 -7.75 -9.07
CA LEU A 49 -8.22 -8.02 -8.67
C LEU A 49 -7.41 -6.73 -8.55
N LYS A 50 -7.55 -5.79 -9.49
CA LYS A 50 -6.89 -4.48 -9.41
C LYS A 50 -7.33 -3.68 -8.19
N ALA A 51 -8.64 -3.64 -7.94
CA ALA A 51 -9.20 -2.96 -6.76
C ALA A 51 -8.69 -3.61 -5.46
N PHE A 52 -8.63 -4.95 -5.40
CA PHE A 52 -8.05 -5.64 -4.25
C PHE A 52 -6.57 -5.29 -4.03
N GLU A 53 -5.75 -5.31 -5.09
CA GLU A 53 -4.34 -4.92 -5.02
C GLU A 53 -4.16 -3.47 -4.54
N GLU A 54 -5.01 -2.55 -5.01
CA GLU A 54 -5.03 -1.18 -4.54
C GLU A 54 -5.37 -1.10 -3.05
N GLY A 55 -6.39 -1.83 -2.60
CA GLY A 55 -6.74 -1.94 -1.19
C GLY A 55 -5.56 -2.40 -0.32
N ILE A 56 -4.81 -3.42 -0.77
CA ILE A 56 -3.60 -3.89 -0.06
C ILE A 56 -2.52 -2.81 0.01
N LYS A 57 -2.31 -2.05 -1.07
CA LYS A 57 -1.33 -0.94 -1.08
C LYS A 57 -1.74 0.14 -0.09
N LEU A 58 -3.02 0.49 -0.04
CA LEU A 58 -3.56 1.49 0.89
C LEU A 58 -3.42 1.05 2.35
N VAL A 59 -3.72 -0.21 2.68
CA VAL A 59 -3.52 -0.76 4.03
C VAL A 59 -2.06 -0.63 4.47
N ARG A 60 -1.12 -1.09 3.64
CA ARG A 60 0.32 -0.98 3.92
C ARG A 60 0.77 0.46 4.08
N ARG A 61 0.17 1.37 3.31
CA ARG A 61 0.45 2.81 3.41
C ARG A 61 -0.03 3.37 4.75
N GLY A 62 -1.24 3.00 5.18
CA GLY A 62 -1.79 3.36 6.48
C GLY A 62 -0.91 2.88 7.63
N GLU A 63 -0.48 1.61 7.60
CA GLU A 63 0.47 1.05 8.57
C GLU A 63 1.77 1.85 8.63
N SER A 64 2.34 2.21 7.47
CA SER A 64 3.57 3.02 7.42
C SER A 64 3.39 4.40 8.04
N LEU A 65 2.23 5.05 7.84
CA LEU A 65 1.94 6.35 8.43
C LEU A 65 1.76 6.26 9.95
N LEU A 66 1.08 5.21 10.43
CA LEU A 66 0.90 4.97 11.85
C LEU A 66 2.24 4.66 12.54
N ASN A 67 3.09 3.83 11.93
CA ASN A 67 4.42 3.53 12.47
C ASN A 67 5.29 4.80 12.57
N ALA A 68 5.24 5.69 11.57
CA ALA A 68 5.97 6.95 11.61
C ALA A 68 5.45 7.88 12.72
N ALA A 69 4.13 7.89 12.96
CA ALA A 69 3.53 8.63 14.07
C ALA A 69 3.96 8.05 15.43
N GLU A 70 3.96 6.72 15.59
CA GLU A 70 4.41 6.03 16.80
C GLU A 70 5.86 6.35 17.13
N GLN A 71 6.77 6.25 16.16
CA GLN A 71 8.19 6.61 16.33
C GLN A 71 8.37 8.05 16.78
N ARG A 72 7.56 8.97 16.24
CA ARG A 72 7.61 10.37 16.63
C ARG A 72 7.11 10.57 18.07
N ILE A 73 6.07 9.86 18.48
CA ILE A 73 5.57 9.89 19.86
C ILE A 73 6.62 9.32 20.82
N GLU A 74 7.24 8.20 20.47
CA GLU A 74 8.30 7.56 21.28
C GLU A 74 9.50 8.50 21.49
N LEU A 75 9.94 9.20 20.44
CA LEU A 75 10.99 10.21 20.56
C LEU A 75 10.60 11.34 21.53
N LEU A 76 9.39 11.88 21.39
CA LEU A 76 8.90 12.97 22.25
C LEU A 76 8.78 12.54 23.72
N LEU A 77 8.32 11.31 23.99
CA LEU A 77 8.23 10.77 25.35
C LEU A 77 9.61 10.47 25.96
N SER A 78 10.57 10.05 25.14
CA SER A 78 11.95 9.78 25.56
C SER A 78 12.68 11.06 25.96
N GLU A 79 12.38 12.19 25.31
CA GLU A 79 12.94 13.50 25.67
C GLU A 79 12.43 14.02 27.04
N ASP A 80 11.23 13.62 27.47
CA ASP A 80 10.62 13.99 28.76
C ASP A 80 11.02 13.07 29.94
N GLY A 81 11.94 12.11 29.74
CA GLY A 81 12.50 11.27 30.80
C GLY A 81 11.52 10.25 31.42
N LYS A 82 10.36 10.03 30.79
CA LYS A 82 9.39 8.99 31.17
C LYS A 82 9.26 7.96 30.06
N ASP A 83 10.01 6.88 30.22
CA ASP A 83 10.02 5.75 29.29
C ASP A 83 8.72 4.93 29.44
N THR A 84 7.69 5.33 28.70
CA THR A 84 6.47 4.54 28.55
C THR A 84 6.24 4.29 27.06
N ALA A 85 6.91 3.29 26.51
CA ALA A 85 6.66 2.81 25.15
C ALA A 85 5.22 2.24 25.07
N VAL A 86 4.29 3.03 24.52
CA VAL A 86 2.92 2.58 24.25
C VAL A 86 2.86 2.07 22.81
N ARG A 87 2.96 0.75 22.65
CA ARG A 87 2.76 0.10 21.35
C ARG A 87 1.27 -0.03 21.04
N LEU A 88 0.80 0.63 19.98
CA LEU A 88 -0.56 0.45 19.49
C LEU A 88 -0.64 -0.88 18.73
N GLN A 89 -0.98 -1.97 19.45
CA GLN A 89 -1.20 -3.27 18.81
C GLN A 89 -2.47 -3.22 17.95
N THR A 90 -2.32 -2.91 16.67
CA THR A 90 -3.41 -3.07 15.70
C THR A 90 -3.53 -4.55 15.36
N GLY A 91 -4.54 -5.24 15.89
CA GLY A 91 -4.78 -6.69 15.70
C GLY A 91 -5.20 -7.11 14.29
N VAL A 92 -4.78 -6.40 13.24
CA VAL A 92 -5.09 -6.75 11.85
C VAL A 92 -4.04 -7.72 11.33
N LYS A 93 -4.39 -9.01 11.28
CA LYS A 93 -3.59 -10.02 10.57
C LYS A 93 -3.75 -9.75 9.06
N PRO A 94 -2.68 -9.68 8.26
CA PRO A 94 -2.80 -9.45 6.83
C PRO A 94 -3.75 -10.48 6.20
N PRO A 95 -4.59 -10.10 5.22
CA PRO A 95 -5.46 -11.05 4.54
C PRO A 95 -4.59 -12.14 3.93
N THR A 96 -4.80 -13.37 4.39
CA THR A 96 -4.03 -14.52 3.91
C THR A 96 -4.67 -14.90 2.57
N LEU A 97 -3.94 -14.77 1.46
CA LEU A 97 -4.43 -15.28 0.17
C LEU A 97 -4.77 -16.76 0.32
N PRO A 98 -5.89 -17.25 -0.26
CA PRO A 98 -6.15 -18.68 -0.30
C PRO A 98 -4.98 -19.36 -1.00
N ALA A 99 -4.40 -20.37 -0.35
CA ALA A 99 -3.37 -21.18 -0.95
C ALA A 99 -3.93 -21.77 -2.26
N ALA A 100 -3.28 -21.48 -3.39
CA ALA A 100 -3.62 -22.09 -4.67
C ALA A 100 -3.74 -23.62 -4.49
N PRO A 101 -4.72 -24.29 -5.13
CA PRO A 101 -4.87 -25.73 -5.01
C PRO A 101 -3.56 -26.37 -5.48
N ARG A 102 -2.79 -26.91 -4.53
CA ARG A 102 -1.65 -27.77 -4.84
C ARG A 102 -2.26 -28.98 -5.50
N LYS A 103 -2.12 -29.07 -6.83
CA LYS A 103 -2.38 -30.31 -7.56
C LYS A 103 -1.49 -31.36 -6.89
N GLY A 104 -2.09 -32.23 -6.09
CA GLY A 104 -1.37 -33.28 -5.39
C GLY A 104 -0.58 -34.10 -6.41
N PRO A 105 0.56 -34.70 -6.01
CA PRO A 105 1.17 -35.71 -6.88
C PRO A 105 0.09 -36.74 -7.24
N PRO A 106 0.02 -37.22 -8.50
CA PRO A 106 -0.91 -38.28 -8.84
C PRO A 106 -0.60 -39.46 -7.93
N SER A 107 -1.56 -39.81 -7.07
CA SER A 107 -1.52 -41.08 -6.34
C SER A 107 -1.51 -42.17 -7.40
N ALA A 108 -0.38 -42.87 -7.51
CA ALA A 108 -0.27 -44.07 -8.31
C ALA A 108 -1.02 -45.19 -7.57
N ASP A 109 -2.34 -45.16 -7.64
CA ASP A 109 -3.23 -46.24 -7.22
C ASP A 109 -3.97 -46.78 -8.45
N GLU A 110 -3.20 -47.23 -9.46
CA GLU A 110 -3.69 -48.04 -10.59
C GLU A 110 -3.09 -49.46 -10.54
N ASP A 111 -3.11 -50.09 -9.37
CA ASP A 111 -3.02 -51.55 -9.26
C ASP A 111 -4.25 -52.05 -8.49
N VAL A 112 -5.38 -52.11 -9.20
CA VAL A 112 -6.56 -52.87 -8.77
C VAL A 112 -6.50 -54.24 -9.46
N PRO A 113 -5.99 -55.30 -8.80
CA PRO A 113 -6.18 -56.64 -9.31
C PRO A 113 -7.65 -57.04 -9.18
N PHE A 114 -8.17 -57.66 -10.25
CA PHE A 114 -9.53 -58.18 -10.42
C PHE A 114 -9.99 -59.12 -9.30
#